data_AF-A0A813ZPG3-F1
#
_entry.id   AF-A0A813ZPG3-F1
#
_cell.length_a   1.000
_cell.length_b   1.000
_cell.length_c   1.000
_cell.angle_alpha   90.00
_cell.angle_beta   90.00
_cell.angle_gamma   90.00
#
_symmetry.space_group_name_H-M   'P 1'
#
loop_
_entity.id
_entity.type
_entity.pdbx_description
1 polymer ?
#
loop_
_entity_poly.entity_id
_entity_poly.type
_entity_poly.pdbx_seq_one_letter_code
_entity_poly.pdbx_strand_id
1 'polypeptide(L)'
;MASSFDLQAHAYQQLLFQHHDQRREHQGILLDALDHLSKDVAYSLIDDKHTYDKAKDLFHRKYNRLQRVFTHSASRHRQNTLQPLKLIYHQRRDLALKISELLQETRSETNSMEVRTHWNGSIAVVYNPTTGRAEWRQSWHGGIHGVFNPVTDIIEWRDELHAGIYGVFNPKLNIVEWKKVCQGGVHGVYNPWIDDIEWQISFHSGIGGVYNPLTKEVEWRSAFKGGVVGYFDYGSQTVKWIEKWHHGLALIIWDETIHTYRTTSSSGWYGK
;
A
#
# COMPACT_ATOMS: atom_id res chain seq x y z
N MET A 1 -28.01 -16.56 -21.52
CA MET A 1 -26.54 -16.52 -21.63
C MET A 1 -26.12 -15.10 -21.31
N ALA A 2 -25.26 -14.90 -20.30
CA ALA A 2 -24.74 -13.57 -19.98
C ALA A 2 -23.86 -13.06 -21.14
N SER A 3 -23.83 -11.76 -21.40
CA SER A 3 -22.96 -11.21 -22.44
C SER A 3 -21.49 -11.30 -22.00
N SER A 4 -20.55 -11.27 -22.95
CA SER A 4 -19.10 -11.23 -22.66
C SER A 4 -18.75 -10.08 -21.70
N PHE A 5 -19.44 -8.94 -21.81
CA PHE A 5 -19.25 -7.80 -20.92
C PHE A 5 -19.68 -8.12 -19.48
N ASP A 6 -20.84 -8.78 -19.31
CA ASP A 6 -21.37 -9.10 -17.98
C ASP A 6 -20.42 -10.04 -17.22
N LEU A 7 -19.78 -10.98 -17.92
CA LEU A 7 -18.78 -11.87 -17.33
C LEU A 7 -17.53 -11.11 -16.87
N GLN A 8 -17.02 -10.19 -17.69
CA GLN A 8 -15.86 -9.36 -17.35
C GLN A 8 -16.15 -8.43 -16.16
N ALA A 9 -17.34 -7.83 -16.13
CA ALA A 9 -17.78 -6.97 -15.03
C ALA A 9 -17.93 -7.77 -13.72
N HIS A 10 -18.47 -8.99 -13.79
CA HIS A 10 -18.58 -9.87 -12.64
C HIS A 10 -17.21 -10.30 -12.10
N ALA A 11 -16.28 -10.68 -12.99
CA ALA A 11 -14.90 -11.00 -12.62
C ALA A 11 -14.22 -9.82 -11.92
N TYR A 12 -14.38 -8.60 -12.46
CA TYR A 12 -13.85 -7.39 -11.82
C TYR A 12 -14.42 -7.17 -10.41
N GLN A 13 -15.72 -7.38 -10.20
CA GLN A 13 -16.34 -7.28 -8.87
C GLN A 13 -15.79 -8.29 -7.87
N GLN A 14 -15.54 -9.53 -8.30
CA GLN A 14 -14.92 -10.55 -7.45
C GLN A 14 -13.50 -10.16 -7.05
N LEU A 15 -12.70 -9.66 -8.00
CA LEU A 15 -11.33 -9.21 -7.75
C LEU A 15 -11.30 -8.00 -6.80
N LEU A 16 -12.24 -7.06 -6.93
CA LEU A 16 -12.39 -5.95 -5.99
C LEU A 16 -12.67 -6.42 -4.56
N PHE A 17 -13.57 -7.39 -4.41
CA PHE A 17 -13.87 -7.95 -3.09
C PHE A 17 -12.65 -8.62 -2.46
N GLN A 18 -11.94 -9.45 -3.25
CA GLN A 18 -10.69 -10.09 -2.81
C GLN A 18 -9.62 -9.06 -2.44
N HIS A 19 -9.46 -8.00 -3.23
CA HIS A 19 -8.53 -6.91 -2.97
C HIS A 19 -8.79 -6.23 -1.61
N HIS A 20 -10.05 -5.98 -1.25
CA HIS A 20 -10.40 -5.35 0.02
C HIS A 20 -10.08 -6.20 1.26
N ASP A 21 -10.08 -7.52 1.10
CA ASP A 21 -9.94 -8.45 2.21
C ASP A 21 -8.53 -9.03 2.35
N GLN A 22 -7.69 -8.96 1.30
CA GLN A 22 -6.39 -9.60 1.28
C GLN A 22 -5.22 -8.62 1.20
N ARG A 23 -4.15 -8.92 1.95
CA ARG A 23 -2.86 -8.24 1.81
C ARG A 23 -1.86 -9.07 1.01
N ARG A 24 -0.94 -8.36 0.34
CA ARG A 24 0.32 -8.75 -0.33
C ARG A 24 0.55 -10.21 -0.72
N GLU A 25 0.52 -11.17 0.21
CA GLU A 25 0.74 -12.60 -0.08
C GLU A 25 -0.26 -13.19 -1.07
N HIS A 26 -1.51 -12.72 -1.06
CA HIS A 26 -2.52 -13.14 -2.05
C HIS A 26 -2.58 -12.21 -3.27
N GLN A 27 -1.85 -11.09 -3.23
CA GLN A 27 -1.87 -10.11 -4.32
C GLN A 27 -1.13 -10.60 -5.55
N GLY A 28 -0.19 -11.56 -5.44
CA GLY A 28 0.41 -12.19 -6.62
C GLY A 28 -0.62 -12.90 -7.50
N ILE A 29 -1.47 -13.74 -6.88
CA ILE A 29 -2.57 -14.42 -7.58
C ILE A 29 -3.58 -13.40 -8.13
N LEU A 30 -3.88 -12.36 -7.34
CA LEU A 30 -4.77 -11.27 -7.76
C LEU A 30 -4.20 -10.48 -8.95
N LEU A 31 -2.91 -10.20 -8.95
CA LEU A 31 -2.20 -9.50 -10.03
C LEU A 31 -2.27 -10.30 -11.32
N ASP A 32 -1.96 -11.61 -11.26
CA ASP A 32 -2.04 -12.47 -12.44
C ASP A 32 -3.46 -12.49 -13.01
N ALA A 33 -4.49 -12.61 -12.15
CA ALA A 33 -5.88 -12.57 -12.56
C ALA A 33 -6.29 -11.21 -13.15
N LEU A 34 -5.86 -10.10 -12.55
CA LEU A 34 -6.10 -8.74 -13.05
C LEU A 34 -5.39 -8.49 -14.38
N ASP A 35 -4.16 -8.96 -14.56
CA ASP A 35 -3.42 -8.86 -15.82
C ASP A 35 -4.10 -9.65 -16.94
N HIS A 36 -4.65 -10.83 -16.64
CA HIS A 36 -5.48 -11.59 -17.60
C HIS A 36 -6.77 -10.84 -17.96
N LEU A 37 -7.53 -10.39 -16.96
CA LEU A 37 -8.76 -9.64 -17.19
C LEU A 37 -8.51 -8.32 -17.96
N SER A 38 -7.41 -7.64 -17.67
CA SER A 38 -6.98 -6.42 -18.37
C SER A 38 -6.76 -6.69 -19.86
N LYS A 39 -6.07 -7.79 -20.20
CA LYS A 39 -5.88 -8.22 -21.59
C LYS A 39 -7.21 -8.53 -22.27
N ASP A 40 -8.08 -9.29 -21.61
CA ASP A 40 -9.38 -9.69 -22.17
C ASP A 40 -10.28 -8.47 -22.46
N VAL A 41 -10.32 -7.52 -21.52
CA VAL A 41 -11.07 -6.27 -21.69
C VAL A 41 -10.45 -5.41 -22.78
N ALA A 42 -9.12 -5.33 -22.87
CA ALA A 42 -8.42 -4.59 -23.93
C ALA A 42 -8.73 -5.15 -25.33
N TYR A 43 -8.69 -6.48 -25.51
CA TYR A 43 -9.07 -7.12 -26.76
C TYR A 43 -10.53 -6.84 -27.12
N SER A 44 -11.43 -6.99 -26.16
CA SER A 44 -12.86 -6.77 -26.35
C SER A 44 -13.19 -5.30 -26.66
N LEU A 45 -12.45 -4.35 -26.05
CA LEU A 45 -12.61 -2.92 -26.30
C LEU A 45 -12.24 -2.53 -27.74
N ILE A 46 -11.20 -3.15 -28.30
CA ILE A 46 -10.80 -2.93 -29.70
C ILE A 46 -11.92 -3.39 -30.64
N ASP A 47 -12.49 -4.57 -30.39
CA ASP A 47 -13.58 -5.12 -31.22
C ASP A 47 -14.87 -4.29 -31.11
N ASP A 48 -15.26 -3.90 -29.90
CA ASP A 48 -16.42 -3.02 -29.70
C ASP A 48 -16.24 -1.67 -30.37
N LYS A 49 -15.04 -1.07 -30.26
CA LYS A 49 -14.73 0.20 -30.92
C LYS A 49 -14.85 0.07 -32.43
N HIS A 50 -14.25 -0.96 -33.01
CA HIS A 50 -14.30 -1.22 -34.44
C HIS A 50 -15.75 -1.46 -34.92
N THR A 51 -16.52 -2.25 -34.17
CA THR A 51 -17.93 -2.52 -34.45
C THR A 51 -18.78 -1.26 -34.39
N TYR A 52 -18.57 -0.42 -33.37
CA TYR A 52 -19.25 0.86 -33.21
C TYR A 52 -18.88 1.84 -34.34
N ASP A 53 -17.60 1.99 -34.67
CA ASP A 53 -17.13 2.88 -35.74
C ASP A 53 -17.66 2.43 -37.11
N LYS A 54 -17.66 1.12 -37.39
CA LYS A 54 -18.26 0.56 -38.61
C LYS A 54 -19.76 0.83 -38.69
N ALA A 55 -20.51 0.64 -37.60
CA ALA A 55 -21.94 0.93 -37.55
C ALA A 55 -22.23 2.43 -37.73
N LYS A 56 -21.38 3.29 -37.14
CA LYS A 56 -21.44 4.74 -37.28
C LYS A 56 -21.20 5.17 -38.73
N ASP A 57 -20.20 4.61 -39.39
CA ASP A 57 -19.90 4.90 -40.79
C ASP A 57 -21.04 4.46 -41.72
N LEU A 58 -21.59 3.26 -41.51
CA LEU A 58 -22.76 2.78 -42.25
C LEU A 58 -23.97 3.70 -42.05
N PHE A 59 -24.22 4.17 -40.82
CA PHE A 59 -25.27 5.14 -40.54
C PHE A 59 -25.05 6.46 -41.30
N HIS A 60 -23.82 6.98 -41.32
CA HIS A 60 -23.48 8.20 -42.04
C HIS A 60 -23.57 8.08 -43.56
N ARG A 61 -23.28 6.90 -44.12
CA ARG A 61 -23.46 6.61 -45.55
C ARG A 61 -24.93 6.45 -45.94
N LYS A 62 -25.73 5.80 -45.08
CA LYS A 62 -27.14 5.50 -45.35
C LYS A 62 -28.05 6.72 -45.21
N TYR A 63 -27.75 7.63 -44.28
CA TYR A 63 -28.57 8.80 -44.00
C TYR A 63 -27.78 10.09 -44.19
N ASN A 64 -28.21 10.91 -45.15
CA ASN A 64 -27.63 12.24 -45.36
C ASN A 64 -27.91 13.17 -44.15
N ARG A 65 -27.32 14.38 -44.15
CA ARG A 65 -27.36 15.27 -42.98
C ARG A 65 -28.79 15.65 -42.58
N LEU A 66 -29.69 15.90 -43.53
CA LEU A 66 -31.09 16.27 -43.25
C LEU A 66 -31.90 15.05 -42.78
N GLN A 67 -31.70 13.89 -43.40
CA GLN A 67 -32.38 12.66 -43.00
C GLN A 67 -32.03 12.25 -41.56
N ARG A 68 -30.78 12.43 -41.14
CA ARG A 68 -30.32 12.13 -39.77
C ARG A 68 -31.03 12.94 -38.69
N VAL A 69 -31.51 14.15 -39.01
CA VAL A 69 -32.15 15.05 -38.06
C VAL A 69 -33.67 14.91 -38.10
N PHE A 70 -34.24 14.76 -39.30
CA PHE A 70 -35.69 14.95 -39.50
C PHE A 70 -36.47 13.67 -39.82
N THR A 71 -35.82 12.51 -39.97
CA THR A 71 -36.54 11.27 -40.32
C THR A 71 -36.66 10.29 -39.15
N HIS A 72 -37.87 9.75 -38.99
CA HIS A 72 -38.15 8.74 -37.99
C HIS A 72 -37.35 7.44 -38.22
N SER A 73 -37.06 7.09 -39.48
CA SER A 73 -36.26 5.91 -39.84
C SER A 73 -34.80 6.03 -39.41
N ALA A 74 -34.17 7.21 -39.56
CA ALA A 74 -32.83 7.47 -39.05
C ALA A 74 -32.79 7.46 -37.52
N SER A 75 -33.79 8.05 -36.87
CA SER A 75 -33.92 8.04 -35.40
C SER A 75 -34.03 6.63 -34.84
N ARG A 76 -34.93 5.80 -35.41
CA ARG A 76 -35.12 4.40 -35.01
C ARG A 76 -33.86 3.56 -35.24
N HIS A 77 -33.16 3.73 -36.37
CA HIS A 77 -31.90 3.02 -36.62
C HIS A 77 -30.80 3.44 -35.64
N ARG A 78 -30.70 4.74 -35.32
CA ARG A 78 -29.76 5.24 -34.31
C ARG A 78 -30.06 4.63 -32.93
N GLN A 79 -31.33 4.59 -32.52
CA GLN A 79 -31.74 4.04 -31.23
C GLN A 79 -31.53 2.53 -31.13
N ASN A 80 -31.86 1.77 -32.19
CA ASN A 80 -31.85 0.32 -32.13
C ASN A 80 -30.49 -0.31 -32.46
N THR A 81 -29.62 0.41 -33.18
CA THR A 81 -28.35 -0.14 -33.67
C THR A 81 -27.15 0.63 -33.13
N LEU A 82 -27.16 1.97 -33.22
CA LEU A 82 -25.97 2.75 -32.87
C LEU A 82 -25.82 2.98 -31.36
N GLN A 83 -26.91 3.33 -30.67
CA GLN A 83 -26.88 3.62 -29.22
C GLN A 83 -26.46 2.43 -28.36
N PRO A 84 -26.95 1.18 -28.59
CA PRO A 84 -26.52 0.04 -27.81
C PRO A 84 -25.02 -0.25 -27.97
N LEU A 85 -24.49 -0.20 -29.20
CA LEU A 85 -23.07 -0.39 -29.47
C LEU A 85 -22.21 0.71 -28.83
N LYS A 86 -22.68 1.97 -28.91
CA LYS A 86 -22.03 3.10 -28.25
C LYS A 86 -21.97 2.89 -26.73
N LEU A 87 -23.06 2.44 -26.14
CA LEU A 87 -23.15 2.18 -24.70
C LEU A 87 -22.17 1.10 -24.27
N ILE A 88 -22.16 -0.04 -24.97
CA ILE A 88 -21.24 -1.16 -24.69
C ILE A 88 -19.78 -0.70 -24.79
N TYR A 89 -19.42 0.03 -25.86
CA TYR A 89 -18.07 0.58 -26.03
C TYR A 89 -17.65 1.49 -24.85
N HIS A 90 -18.53 2.39 -24.42
CA HIS A 90 -18.22 3.28 -23.29
C HIS A 90 -18.13 2.53 -21.96
N GLN A 91 -19.05 1.61 -21.69
CA GLN A 91 -19.01 0.79 -20.48
C GLN A 91 -17.73 -0.06 -20.41
N ARG A 92 -17.30 -0.63 -21.54
CA ARG A 92 -16.06 -1.41 -21.62
C ARG A 92 -14.82 -0.55 -21.48
N ARG A 93 -14.83 0.68 -22.03
CA ARG A 93 -13.77 1.67 -21.81
C ARG A 93 -13.66 2.05 -20.33
N ASP A 94 -14.79 2.29 -19.65
CA ASP A 94 -14.81 2.64 -18.24
C ASP A 94 -14.31 1.48 -17.37
N LEU A 95 -14.68 0.24 -17.70
CA LEU A 95 -14.15 -0.96 -17.06
C LEU A 95 -12.62 -1.08 -17.24
N ALA A 96 -12.11 -0.82 -18.44
CA ALA A 96 -10.67 -0.85 -18.72
C ALA A 96 -9.89 0.16 -17.85
N LEU A 97 -10.43 1.37 -17.66
CA LEU A 97 -9.84 2.38 -16.78
C LEU A 97 -9.81 1.90 -15.33
N LYS A 98 -10.93 1.39 -14.83
CA LYS A 98 -11.06 0.86 -13.47
C LYS A 98 -10.13 -0.32 -13.17
N ILE A 99 -9.96 -1.23 -14.14
CA ILE A 99 -8.99 -2.33 -14.01
C ILE A 99 -7.57 -1.79 -13.96
N SER A 100 -7.23 -0.80 -14.79
CA SER A 100 -5.90 -0.18 -14.78
C SER A 100 -5.58 0.51 -13.45
N GLU A 101 -6.56 1.19 -12.85
CA GLU A 101 -6.42 1.83 -11.54
C GLU A 101 -6.18 0.78 -10.45
N LEU A 102 -7.03 -0.26 -10.39
CA LEU A 102 -6.90 -1.35 -9.42
C LEU A 102 -5.57 -2.09 -9.57
N LEU A 103 -5.15 -2.36 -10.80
CA LEU A 103 -3.89 -3.04 -11.10
C LEU A 103 -2.67 -2.18 -10.69
N GLN A 104 -2.74 -0.86 -10.85
CA GLN A 104 -1.71 0.04 -10.35
C GLN A 104 -1.65 0.05 -8.82
N GLU A 105 -2.81 0.11 -8.16
CA GLU A 105 -2.93 0.03 -6.70
C GLU A 105 -2.36 -1.30 -6.17
N THR A 106 -2.82 -2.44 -6.70
CA THR A 106 -2.34 -3.76 -6.30
C THR A 106 -0.84 -3.91 -6.55
N ARG A 107 -0.30 -3.42 -7.67
CA ARG A 107 1.16 -3.42 -7.91
C ARG A 107 1.91 -2.60 -6.86
N SER A 108 1.38 -1.43 -6.50
CA SER A 108 1.98 -0.59 -5.46
C SER A 108 1.94 -1.27 -4.09
N GLU A 109 0.90 -2.05 -3.82
CA GLU A 109 0.76 -2.82 -2.59
C GLU A 109 1.64 -4.06 -2.59
N THR A 110 1.90 -4.71 -3.73
CA THR A 110 2.84 -5.85 -3.82
C THR A 110 4.30 -5.51 -3.55
N ASN A 111 4.66 -4.23 -3.42
CA ASN A 111 6.00 -3.86 -3.03
C ASN A 111 6.35 -4.50 -1.69
N SER A 112 7.40 -5.32 -1.66
CA SER A 112 7.87 -5.98 -0.44
C SER A 112 8.27 -4.97 0.65
N MET A 113 8.56 -3.73 0.25
CA MET A 113 8.96 -2.64 1.12
C MET A 113 8.15 -1.38 0.83
N GLU A 114 7.61 -0.75 1.87
CA GLU A 114 6.95 0.56 1.81
C GLU A 114 7.55 1.49 2.88
N VAL A 115 7.89 2.71 2.47
CA VAL A 115 8.43 3.75 3.36
C VAL A 115 7.52 4.97 3.28
N ARG A 116 7.04 5.41 4.44
CA ARG A 116 6.30 6.68 4.57
C ARG A 116 7.09 7.68 5.40
N THR A 117 6.88 8.94 5.07
CA THR A 117 7.60 10.06 5.69
C THR A 117 6.62 11.13 6.12
N HIS A 118 6.87 11.77 7.24
CA HIS A 118 6.04 12.88 7.71
C HIS A 118 6.92 14.07 8.08
N TRP A 119 6.71 15.20 7.40
CA TRP A 119 7.52 16.42 7.56
C TRP A 119 7.30 17.05 8.93
N ASN A 120 8.37 17.47 9.60
CA ASN A 120 8.33 18.13 10.91
C ASN A 120 7.45 17.40 11.93
N GLY A 121 7.44 16.06 11.85
CA GLY A 121 6.56 15.23 12.65
C GLY A 121 7.08 13.80 12.75
N SER A 122 6.36 12.99 13.53
CA SER A 122 6.63 11.56 13.70
C SER A 122 5.56 10.77 12.97
N ILE A 123 5.95 9.61 12.46
CA ILE A 123 5.05 8.66 11.82
C ILE A 123 5.42 7.27 12.32
N ALA A 124 4.41 6.47 12.62
CA ALA A 124 4.57 5.09 13.05
C ALA A 124 3.68 4.18 12.23
N VAL A 125 4.17 2.95 12.04
CA VAL A 125 3.47 1.87 11.36
C VAL A 125 3.56 0.61 12.20
N VAL A 126 2.46 -0.11 12.27
CA VAL A 126 2.40 -1.43 12.90
C VAL A 126 1.65 -2.37 12.00
N TYR A 127 2.17 -3.57 11.80
CA TYR A 127 1.44 -4.63 11.12
C TYR A 127 0.60 -5.41 12.14
N ASN A 128 -0.68 -5.55 11.86
CA ASN A 128 -1.59 -6.44 12.57
C ASN A 128 -1.68 -7.76 11.78
N PRO A 129 -1.05 -8.85 12.26
CA PRO A 129 -1.12 -10.15 11.60
C PRO A 129 -2.52 -10.77 11.66
N THR A 130 -3.32 -10.45 12.68
CA THR A 130 -4.68 -10.98 12.85
C THR A 130 -5.63 -10.44 11.80
N THR A 131 -5.53 -9.16 11.45
CA THR A 131 -6.35 -8.54 10.39
C THR A 131 -5.65 -8.51 9.03
N GLY A 132 -4.37 -8.88 8.96
CA GLY A 132 -3.54 -8.75 7.77
C GLY A 132 -3.41 -7.30 7.29
N ARG A 133 -3.41 -6.29 8.17
CA ARG A 133 -3.38 -4.86 7.77
C ARG A 133 -2.28 -4.09 8.48
N ALA A 134 -1.70 -3.09 7.82
CA ALA A 134 -0.85 -2.13 8.51
C ALA A 134 -1.66 -0.92 8.94
N GLU A 135 -1.47 -0.52 10.18
CA GLU A 135 -2.04 0.68 10.75
C GLU A 135 -0.97 1.76 10.86
N TRP A 136 -1.33 2.98 10.47
CA TRP A 136 -0.44 4.12 10.44
C TRP A 136 -0.96 5.22 11.35
N ARG A 137 -0.07 5.87 12.08
CA ARG A 137 -0.38 7.10 12.81
C ARG A 137 0.70 8.14 12.65
N GLN A 138 0.30 9.41 12.72
CA GLN A 138 1.17 10.56 12.60
C GLN A 138 0.92 11.48 13.79
N SER A 139 1.98 12.15 14.25
CA SER A 139 1.89 13.16 15.29
C SER A 139 2.72 14.38 14.90
N TRP A 140 2.16 15.56 15.17
CA TRP A 140 2.82 16.85 14.99
C TRP A 140 3.44 17.27 16.32
N HIS A 141 4.72 17.63 16.32
CA HIS A 141 5.43 18.13 17.51
C HIS A 141 5.54 17.15 18.71
N GLY A 142 5.33 15.85 18.49
CA GLY A 142 5.44 14.79 19.49
C GLY A 142 5.88 13.44 18.91
N GLY A 143 6.38 12.55 19.75
CA GLY A 143 6.72 11.19 19.35
C GLY A 143 5.46 10.33 19.35
N ILE A 144 5.27 9.54 18.29
CA ILE A 144 4.23 8.51 18.25
C ILE A 144 4.86 7.18 17.90
N HIS A 145 4.43 6.13 18.59
CA HIS A 145 4.86 4.78 18.27
C HIS A 145 3.75 3.78 18.60
N GLY A 146 3.77 2.65 17.89
CA GLY A 146 2.84 1.55 18.09
C GLY A 146 3.57 0.23 18.08
N VAL A 147 3.03 -0.75 18.79
CA VAL A 147 3.56 -2.12 18.86
C VAL A 147 2.40 -3.09 18.84
N PHE A 148 2.49 -4.14 18.01
CA PHE A 148 1.54 -5.24 18.06
C PHE A 148 1.87 -6.15 19.24
N ASN A 149 0.91 -6.39 20.12
CA ASN A 149 1.06 -7.30 21.25
C ASN A 149 0.42 -8.67 20.89
N PRO A 150 1.21 -9.71 20.60
CA PRO A 150 0.69 -11.02 20.20
C PRO A 150 -0.03 -11.79 21.32
N VAL A 151 0.04 -11.32 22.57
CA VAL A 151 -0.68 -11.95 23.70
C VAL A 151 -2.12 -11.47 23.77
N THR A 152 -2.36 -10.22 23.36
CA THR A 152 -3.69 -9.59 23.41
C THR A 152 -4.33 -9.42 22.04
N ASP A 153 -3.59 -9.71 20.95
CA ASP A 153 -3.97 -9.49 19.55
C ASP A 153 -4.37 -8.03 19.23
N ILE A 154 -3.81 -7.07 19.98
CA ILE A 154 -4.11 -5.66 19.87
C ILE A 154 -2.83 -4.87 19.58
N ILE A 155 -2.97 -3.79 18.79
CA ILE A 155 -1.92 -2.80 18.65
C ILE A 155 -2.01 -1.80 19.81
N GLU A 156 -0.95 -1.74 20.60
CA GLU A 156 -0.76 -0.73 21.63
C GLU A 156 -0.12 0.52 21.03
N TRP A 157 -0.78 1.66 21.18
CA TRP A 157 -0.30 2.95 20.69
C TRP A 157 0.03 3.89 21.84
N ARG A 158 1.12 4.65 21.72
CA ARG A 158 1.42 5.78 22.61
C ARG A 158 1.88 6.99 21.83
N ASP A 159 1.45 8.16 22.29
CA ASP A 159 1.82 9.47 21.77
C ASP A 159 2.32 10.33 22.95
N GLU A 160 3.38 11.07 22.72
CA GLU A 160 4.05 11.90 23.70
C GLU A 160 4.40 13.26 23.11
N LEU A 161 3.78 14.31 23.67
CA LEU A 161 4.05 15.68 23.26
C LEU A 161 5.50 16.06 23.62
N HIS A 162 6.23 16.65 22.68
CA HIS A 162 7.59 17.17 22.88
C HIS A 162 8.64 16.17 23.37
N ALA A 163 8.40 14.87 23.21
CA ALA A 163 9.32 13.81 23.57
C ALA A 163 9.33 12.71 22.50
N GLY A 164 10.46 12.02 22.36
CA GLY A 164 10.52 10.76 21.62
C GLY A 164 9.94 9.64 22.49
N ILE A 165 9.18 8.74 21.86
CA ILE A 165 8.70 7.51 22.49
C ILE A 165 8.92 6.34 21.54
N TYR A 166 9.28 5.19 22.11
CA TYR A 166 9.45 3.94 21.38
C TYR A 166 8.98 2.77 22.23
N GLY A 167 8.40 1.77 21.57
CA GLY A 167 7.89 0.58 22.21
C GLY A 167 8.47 -0.66 21.54
N VAL A 168 8.69 -1.71 22.33
CA VAL A 168 9.15 -3.01 21.83
C VAL A 168 8.40 -4.10 22.59
N PHE A 169 7.91 -5.10 21.87
CA PHE A 169 7.34 -6.28 22.53
C PHE A 169 8.49 -7.13 23.09
N ASN A 170 8.44 -7.39 24.39
CA ASN A 170 9.35 -8.32 25.07
C ASN A 170 8.70 -9.72 25.14
N PRO A 171 9.12 -10.69 24.31
CA PRO A 171 8.55 -12.05 24.33
C PRO A 171 8.88 -12.83 25.59
N LYS A 172 9.96 -12.51 26.33
CA LYS A 172 10.29 -13.14 27.62
C LYS A 172 9.29 -12.77 28.70
N LEU A 173 8.91 -11.49 28.74
CA LEU A 173 7.98 -10.95 29.73
C LEU A 173 6.53 -10.93 29.26
N ASN A 174 6.27 -11.20 27.98
CA ASN A 174 4.94 -11.14 27.35
C ASN A 174 4.25 -9.77 27.50
N ILE A 175 5.03 -8.69 27.45
CA ILE A 175 4.54 -7.31 27.58
C ILE A 175 5.19 -6.40 26.54
N VAL A 176 4.55 -5.27 26.24
CA VAL A 176 5.21 -4.18 25.52
C VAL A 176 5.95 -3.29 26.51
N GLU A 177 7.25 -3.15 26.31
CA GLU A 177 8.07 -2.20 27.04
C GLU A 177 8.18 -0.88 26.29
N TRP A 178 8.07 0.22 27.03
CA TRP A 178 8.03 1.57 26.48
C TRP A 178 9.15 2.41 27.07
N LYS A 179 9.81 3.19 26.22
CA LYS A 179 10.83 4.16 26.65
C LYS A 179 10.53 5.53 26.05
N LYS A 180 10.67 6.55 26.90
CA LYS A 180 10.46 7.96 26.55
C LYS A 180 11.73 8.76 26.81
N VAL A 181 12.00 9.73 25.94
CA VAL A 181 13.13 10.67 26.09
C VAL A 181 12.69 12.08 25.73
N CYS A 182 12.99 13.03 26.61
CA CYS A 182 12.84 14.45 26.31
C CYS A 182 13.95 14.91 25.35
N GLN A 183 13.59 15.64 24.29
CA GLN A 183 14.56 16.27 23.36
C GLN A 183 15.54 15.29 22.68
N GLY A 184 15.00 14.25 22.05
CA GLY A 184 15.82 13.30 21.28
C GLY A 184 15.00 12.17 20.68
N GLY A 185 15.69 11.30 19.94
CA GLY A 185 15.16 10.02 19.50
C GLY A 185 15.46 8.93 20.53
N VAL A 186 14.55 7.97 20.64
CA VAL A 186 14.75 6.71 21.35
C VAL A 186 14.34 5.58 20.44
N HIS A 187 15.08 4.48 20.48
CA HIS A 187 14.78 3.27 19.72
C HIS A 187 15.13 2.05 20.55
N GLY A 188 14.30 1.02 20.45
CA GLY A 188 14.52 -0.26 21.11
C GLY A 188 14.50 -1.38 20.10
N VAL A 189 15.32 -2.40 20.32
CA VAL A 189 15.36 -3.61 19.51
C VAL A 189 15.43 -4.81 20.43
N TYR A 190 14.53 -5.77 20.24
CA TYR A 190 14.65 -7.04 20.93
C TYR A 190 15.82 -7.83 20.35
N ASN A 191 16.80 -8.17 21.20
CA ASN A 191 17.92 -9.02 20.83
C ASN A 191 17.67 -10.46 21.34
N PRO A 192 17.34 -11.41 20.44
CA PRO A 192 17.05 -12.80 20.83
C PRO A 192 18.27 -13.57 21.35
N TRP A 193 19.50 -13.09 21.12
CA TRP A 193 20.71 -13.74 21.60
C TRP A 193 20.95 -13.50 23.09
N ILE A 194 20.68 -12.29 23.56
CA ILE A 194 20.78 -11.94 24.99
C ILE A 194 19.43 -12.05 25.73
N ASP A 195 18.34 -12.32 24.99
CA ASP A 195 16.99 -12.48 25.53
C ASP A 195 16.51 -11.23 26.30
N ASP A 196 16.80 -10.05 25.72
CA ASP A 196 16.48 -8.75 26.30
C ASP A 196 16.34 -7.65 25.21
N ILE A 197 15.79 -6.50 25.60
CA ILE A 197 15.67 -5.33 24.72
C ILE A 197 16.90 -4.42 24.90
N GLU A 198 17.59 -4.15 23.79
CA GLU A 198 18.60 -3.12 23.74
C GLU A 198 17.96 -1.77 23.40
N TRP A 199 18.30 -0.75 24.19
CA TRP A 199 17.77 0.59 24.03
C TRP A 199 18.89 1.58 23.73
N GLN A 200 18.71 2.38 22.69
CA GLN A 200 19.63 3.47 22.38
C GLN A 200 18.88 4.80 22.27
N ILE A 201 19.56 5.86 22.69
CA ILE A 201 19.04 7.22 22.73
C ILE A 201 19.98 8.11 21.91
N SER A 202 19.43 9.08 21.19
CA SER A 202 20.20 10.10 20.51
C SER A 202 19.64 11.49 20.80
N PHE A 203 20.52 12.40 21.24
CA PHE A 203 20.15 13.79 21.49
C PHE A 203 20.14 14.57 20.17
N HIS A 204 19.09 15.36 19.96
CA HIS A 204 18.93 16.21 18.76
C HIS A 204 18.95 15.48 17.40
N SER A 205 18.76 14.17 17.39
CA SER A 205 18.80 13.33 16.18
C SER A 205 17.77 12.21 16.28
N GLY A 206 17.28 11.72 15.14
CA GLY A 206 16.56 10.45 15.09
C GLY A 206 17.53 9.28 15.27
N ILE A 207 17.02 8.14 15.74
CA ILE A 207 17.79 6.92 15.90
C ILE A 207 16.99 5.69 15.44
N GLY A 208 17.69 4.77 14.81
CA GLY A 208 17.19 3.48 14.33
C GLY A 208 18.11 2.37 14.81
N GLY A 209 17.52 1.22 15.15
CA GLY A 209 18.24 0.00 15.52
C GLY A 209 17.78 -1.19 14.69
N VAL A 210 18.70 -2.09 14.38
CA VAL A 210 18.40 -3.34 13.67
C VAL A 210 19.21 -4.47 14.26
N TYR A 211 18.54 -5.56 14.67
CA TYR A 211 19.24 -6.77 15.06
C TYR A 211 19.86 -7.45 13.83
N ASN A 212 21.17 -7.64 13.84
CA ASN A 212 21.89 -8.39 12.81
C ASN A 212 22.04 -9.86 13.26
N PRO A 213 21.34 -10.82 12.62
CA PRO A 213 21.38 -12.22 13.04
C PRO A 213 22.73 -12.90 12.81
N LEU A 214 23.62 -12.33 11.98
CA LEU A 214 24.94 -12.90 11.70
C LEU A 214 25.95 -12.55 12.78
N THR A 215 25.95 -11.28 13.22
CA THR A 215 26.83 -10.81 14.29
C THR A 215 26.23 -11.04 15.68
N LYS A 216 24.91 -11.22 15.77
CA LYS A 216 24.11 -11.34 17.00
C LYS A 216 24.12 -10.06 17.85
N GLU A 217 24.39 -8.94 17.19
CA GLU A 217 24.45 -7.62 17.78
C GLU A 217 23.39 -6.71 17.15
N VAL A 218 22.97 -5.68 17.87
CA VAL A 218 22.14 -4.62 17.32
C VAL A 218 23.03 -3.55 16.69
N GLU A 219 22.82 -3.29 15.41
CA GLU A 219 23.44 -2.16 14.72
C GLU A 219 22.58 -0.91 14.91
N TRP A 220 23.23 0.20 15.23
CA TRP A 220 22.60 1.47 15.51
C TRP A 220 23.01 2.53 14.50
N ARG A 221 22.07 3.40 14.15
CA ARG A 221 22.36 4.57 13.32
C ARG A 221 21.56 5.78 13.76
N SER A 222 22.21 6.93 13.77
CA SER A 222 21.60 8.22 14.06
C SER A 222 21.59 9.11 12.82
N ALA A 223 20.56 9.96 12.70
CA ALA A 223 20.43 10.95 11.64
C ALA A 223 20.15 12.33 12.24
N PHE A 224 21.06 13.28 12.00
CA PHE A 224 20.92 14.63 12.53
C PHE A 224 19.70 15.33 11.94
N LYS A 225 18.85 15.91 12.80
CA LYS A 225 17.62 16.60 12.42
C LYS A 225 16.71 15.80 11.47
N GLY A 226 16.69 14.48 11.56
CA GLY A 226 15.90 13.63 10.66
C GLY A 226 15.56 12.28 11.27
N GLY A 227 14.72 11.54 10.58
CA GLY A 227 14.38 10.16 10.90
C GLY A 227 15.35 9.20 10.23
N VAL A 228 15.54 8.05 10.87
CA VAL A 228 16.35 6.93 10.37
C VAL A 228 15.68 5.63 10.75
N VAL A 229 15.45 4.78 9.77
CA VAL A 229 14.95 3.41 9.94
C VAL A 229 15.90 2.46 9.25
N GLY A 230 15.99 1.24 9.76
CA GLY A 230 16.83 0.21 9.16
C GLY A 230 16.13 -1.13 9.08
N TYR A 231 16.67 -2.01 8.25
CA TYR A 231 16.26 -3.40 8.16
C TYR A 231 17.46 -4.26 7.80
N PHE A 232 17.43 -5.54 8.19
CA PHE A 232 18.42 -6.52 7.77
C PHE A 232 18.01 -7.09 6.42
N ASP A 233 18.84 -6.89 5.40
CA ASP A 233 18.61 -7.45 4.07
C ASP A 233 19.25 -8.83 3.96
N TYR A 234 18.43 -9.88 3.93
CA TYR A 234 18.90 -11.26 3.84
C TYR A 234 19.58 -11.58 2.51
N GLY A 235 19.24 -10.86 1.43
CA GLY A 235 19.86 -11.05 0.11
C GLY A 235 21.33 -10.61 0.08
N SER A 236 21.62 -9.41 0.58
CA SER A 236 22.99 -8.90 0.70
C SER A 236 23.68 -9.22 2.03
N GLN A 237 22.96 -9.82 2.99
CA GLN A 237 23.46 -10.13 4.33
C GLN A 237 24.00 -8.90 5.09
N THR A 238 23.36 -7.74 4.89
CA THR A 238 23.79 -6.47 5.52
C THR A 238 22.61 -5.69 6.05
N VAL A 239 22.84 -4.86 7.08
CA VAL A 239 21.86 -3.86 7.50
C VAL A 239 21.82 -2.71 6.50
N LYS A 240 20.62 -2.38 6.05
CA LYS A 240 20.33 -1.22 5.19
C LYS A 240 19.64 -0.15 6.01
N TRP A 241 19.94 1.10 5.65
CA TRP A 241 19.47 2.28 6.37
C TRP A 241 18.80 3.24 5.41
N ILE A 242 17.70 3.83 5.86
CA ILE A 242 16.94 4.85 5.14
C ILE A 242 16.85 6.05 6.06
N GLU A 243 17.30 7.19 5.55
CA GLU A 243 17.35 8.45 6.30
C GLU A 243 16.64 9.55 5.54
N LYS A 244 16.03 10.48 6.29
CA LYS A 244 15.44 11.67 5.69
C LYS A 244 15.49 12.85 6.64
N TRP A 245 16.14 13.91 6.18
CA TRP A 245 16.24 15.18 6.87
C TRP A 245 14.85 15.79 7.11
N HIS A 246 14.58 16.24 8.33
CA HIS A 246 13.33 16.89 8.79
C HIS A 246 12.06 16.05 8.67
N HIS A 247 12.17 14.73 8.53
CA HIS A 247 10.99 13.85 8.50
C HIS A 247 11.09 12.77 9.56
N GLY A 248 9.97 12.39 10.15
CA GLY A 248 9.81 11.06 10.72
C GLY A 248 9.72 10.03 9.60
N LEU A 249 10.19 8.81 9.86
CA LEU A 249 10.17 7.70 8.92
C LEU A 249 9.45 6.51 9.51
N ALA A 250 8.65 5.82 8.71
CA ALA A 250 8.03 4.56 9.04
C ALA A 250 8.24 3.59 7.87
N LEU A 251 8.72 2.40 8.19
CA LEU A 251 9.07 1.36 7.24
C LEU A 251 8.25 0.11 7.58
N ILE A 252 7.66 -0.48 6.55
CA ILE A 252 7.13 -1.83 6.60
C ILE A 252 7.76 -2.66 5.51
N ILE A 253 8.28 -3.83 5.87
CA ILE A 253 8.99 -4.72 4.96
C ILE A 253 8.58 -6.17 5.18
N TRP A 254 8.39 -6.91 4.09
CA TRP A 254 8.16 -8.35 4.11
C TRP A 254 9.44 -9.05 4.57
N ASP A 255 9.31 -9.93 5.56
CA ASP A 255 10.40 -10.79 5.97
C ASP A 255 10.13 -12.23 5.55
N GLU A 256 10.90 -12.68 4.56
CA GLU A 256 10.86 -14.04 4.03
C GLU A 256 11.23 -15.10 5.07
N THR A 257 11.93 -14.76 6.15
CA THR A 257 12.37 -15.75 7.15
C THR A 257 11.28 -16.14 8.13
N ILE A 258 10.43 -15.18 8.50
CA ILE A 258 9.32 -15.36 9.46
C ILE A 258 7.95 -15.29 8.79
N HIS A 259 7.93 -15.12 7.47
CA HIS A 259 6.71 -15.02 6.65
C HIS A 259 5.70 -14.02 7.22
N THR A 260 6.19 -12.84 7.59
CA THR A 260 5.34 -11.76 8.10
C THR A 260 6.00 -10.40 7.84
N TYR A 261 5.25 -9.32 8.09
CA TYR A 261 5.79 -7.97 7.98
C TYR A 261 6.52 -7.53 9.24
N ARG A 262 7.75 -7.06 9.05
CA ARG A 262 8.43 -6.26 10.06
C ARG A 262 8.08 -4.80 9.87
N THR A 263 7.82 -4.12 10.98
CA THR A 263 7.60 -2.69 11.03
C THR A 263 8.61 -2.03 11.93
N THR A 264 9.11 -0.88 11.50
CA THR A 264 9.93 -0.02 12.33
C THR A 264 9.60 1.43 12.01
N SER A 265 9.80 2.31 12.97
CA SER A 265 9.60 3.73 12.77
C SER A 265 10.65 4.54 13.52
N SER A 266 10.72 5.82 13.20
CA SER A 266 11.58 6.76 13.88
C SER A 266 10.85 8.08 13.97
N SER A 267 10.97 8.71 15.13
CA SER A 267 10.52 10.09 15.32
C SER A 267 11.40 11.04 14.51
N GLY A 268 10.78 11.99 13.81
CA GLY A 268 11.49 13.15 13.27
C GLY A 268 11.96 14.06 14.41
N TRP A 269 13.04 14.80 14.20
CA TRP A 269 13.53 15.75 15.20
C TRP A 269 12.57 16.93 15.38
N TYR A 270 12.37 17.31 16.64
CA TYR A 270 11.70 18.53 17.06
C TYR A 270 12.69 19.42 17.78
N GLY A 271 13.06 20.54 17.18
CA GLY A 271 13.59 21.66 17.93
C GLY A 271 13.10 22.96 17.34
N LYS A 272 12.86 23.89 18.25
CA LYS A 272 12.75 25.31 17.95
C LYS A 272 14.15 25.89 17.76
#